data_AF-A0A6B3N3H2-F1
#
_entry.id   AF-A0A6B3N3H2-F1
#
_cell.length_a   1.000
_cell.length_b   1.000
_cell.length_c   1.000
_cell.angle_alpha   90.00
_cell.angle_beta   90.00
_cell.angle_gamma   90.00
#
_symmetry.space_group_name_H-M   'P 1'
#
loop_
_entity.id
_entity.type
_entity.pdbx_description
1 polymer ?
#
loop_
_entity_poly.entity_id
_entity_poly.type
_entity_poly.pdbx_seq_one_letter_code
_entity_poly.pdbx_strand_id
1 'polypeptide(L)'
;SSEEGRRQQQLKGNKKLRQQISTTVRQAFAAVQRDPIRVCTPIRPEEETESLAAKLALQGIRELLKNQNITWYNLVSIVKQTLIRATQLRKNRQKEQPRDPIYGWNDSRYQL
;
A
#
# COMPACT_ATOMS: atom_id res chain seq x y z
N SER A 1 -15.87 52.77 17.73
CA SER A 1 -16.84 52.35 16.70
C SER A 1 -18.15 51.94 17.35
N SER A 2 -19.28 52.52 16.93
CA SER A 2 -20.63 52.20 17.43
C SER A 2 -21.25 51.00 16.71
N GLU A 3 -22.10 50.24 17.40
CA GLU A 3 -22.83 49.10 16.83
C GLU A 3 -23.78 49.50 15.70
N GLU A 4 -24.40 50.69 15.80
CA GLU A 4 -25.24 51.23 14.73
C GLU A 4 -24.45 51.53 13.46
N GLY A 5 -23.23 52.04 13.61
CA GLY A 5 -22.32 52.27 12.48
C GLY A 5 -21.97 50.96 11.76
N ARG A 6 -21.74 49.88 12.52
CA ARG A 6 -21.48 48.54 11.96
C ARG A 6 -22.71 48.02 11.21
N ARG A 7 -23.91 48.17 11.78
CA ARG A 7 -25.17 47.74 11.15
C ARG A 7 -25.43 48.48 9.84
N GLN A 8 -25.22 49.80 9.82
CA GLN A 8 -25.38 50.61 8.61
C GLN A 8 -24.36 50.21 7.52
N GLN A 9 -23.11 49.95 7.89
CA GLN A 9 -22.09 49.49 6.96
C GLN A 9 -22.41 48.10 6.37
N GLN A 10 -22.90 47.16 7.19
CA GLN A 10 -23.34 45.85 6.69
C GLN A 10 -24.52 45.97 5.73
N LEU A 11 -25.51 46.80 6.04
CA LEU A 11 -26.66 47.04 5.15
C LEU A 11 -26.21 47.67 3.82
N LYS A 12 -25.31 48.66 3.87
CA LYS A 12 -24.74 49.29 2.67
C LYS A 12 -23.94 48.29 1.84
N GLY A 13 -23.11 47.47 2.49
CA GLY A 13 -22.33 46.41 1.85
C GLY A 13 -23.22 45.40 1.13
N ASN A 14 -24.26 44.91 1.81
CA ASN A 14 -25.19 43.94 1.24
C ASN A 14 -26.04 44.49 0.09
N LYS A 15 -26.50 45.75 0.19
CA LYS A 15 -27.35 46.34 -0.85
C LYS A 15 -26.58 46.85 -2.06
N LYS A 16 -25.42 47.48 -1.86
CA LYS A 16 -24.71 48.20 -2.93
C LYS A 16 -23.44 47.50 -3.42
N LEU A 17 -22.75 46.76 -2.55
CA LEU A 17 -21.41 46.25 -2.83
C LEU A 17 -21.38 44.72 -3.02
N ARG A 18 -22.47 44.00 -2.75
CA ARG A 18 -22.51 42.53 -2.80
C ARG A 18 -22.01 41.97 -4.14
N GLN A 19 -22.47 42.53 -5.25
CA GLN A 19 -22.05 42.07 -6.57
C GLN A 19 -20.59 42.40 -6.86
N GLN A 20 -20.15 43.61 -6.49
CA GLN A 20 -18.75 44.02 -6.65
C GLN A 20 -17.81 43.14 -5.83
N ILE A 21 -18.14 42.87 -4.56
CA ILE A 21 -17.38 41.97 -3.68
C ILE A 21 -17.27 40.59 -4.32
N SER A 22 -18.38 40.01 -4.78
CA SER A 22 -18.37 38.69 -5.40
C SER A 22 -17.51 38.64 -6.67
N THR A 23 -17.59 39.67 -7.51
CA THR A 23 -16.79 39.77 -8.73
C THR A 23 -15.31 39.96 -8.42
N THR A 24 -14.95 40.86 -7.51
CA THR A 24 -13.56 41.11 -7.09
C THR A 24 -12.95 39.87 -6.46
N VAL A 25 -13.69 39.16 -5.58
CA VAL A 25 -13.21 37.91 -4.98
C VAL A 25 -12.95 36.86 -6.06
N ARG A 26 -13.88 36.67 -7.01
CA ARG A 26 -13.67 35.75 -8.14
C ARG A 26 -12.46 36.10 -8.98
N GLN A 27 -12.28 37.39 -9.30
CA GLN A 27 -11.12 37.87 -10.07
C GLN A 27 -9.81 37.65 -9.31
N ALA A 28 -9.79 37.91 -7.99
CA ALA A 28 -8.63 37.67 -7.14
C ALA A 28 -8.24 36.18 -7.11
N PHE A 29 -9.20 35.26 -6.92
CA PHE A 29 -8.94 33.83 -7.01
C PHE A 29 -8.40 33.42 -8.39
N ALA A 30 -9.00 33.96 -9.45
CA ALA A 30 -8.61 33.66 -10.82
C ALA A 30 -7.23 34.24 -11.19
N ALA A 31 -6.80 35.32 -10.54
CA ALA A 31 -5.45 35.87 -10.66
C ALA A 31 -4.43 35.03 -9.87
N VAL A 32 -4.79 34.61 -8.65
CA VAL A 32 -3.95 33.73 -7.80
C VAL A 32 -3.73 32.36 -8.45
N GLN A 33 -4.73 31.77 -9.09
CA GLN A 33 -4.59 30.51 -9.81
C GLN A 33 -3.70 30.62 -11.06
N ARG A 34 -3.69 31.80 -11.70
CA ARG A 34 -2.87 32.06 -12.89
C ARG A 34 -1.47 32.55 -12.56
N ASP A 35 -1.17 32.79 -11.28
CA ASP A 35 0.12 33.29 -10.83
C ASP A 35 1.17 32.16 -10.89
N PRO A 36 2.16 32.24 -11.81
CA PRO A 36 3.18 31.21 -11.97
C PRO A 36 4.05 31.01 -10.72
N ILE A 37 4.17 32.02 -9.84
CA ILE A 37 4.91 31.91 -8.57
C ILE A 37 4.15 31.05 -7.55
N ARG A 38 2.82 30.93 -7.70
CA ARG A 38 1.94 30.13 -6.83
C ARG A 38 1.57 28.77 -7.39
N VAL A 39 2.04 28.43 -8.60
CA VAL A 39 2.02 27.05 -9.11
C VAL A 39 3.04 26.26 -8.31
N CYS A 40 2.65 25.89 -7.08
CA CYS A 40 3.43 24.98 -6.26
C CYS A 40 3.38 23.63 -6.96
N THR A 41 4.44 23.27 -7.66
CA THR A 41 4.63 21.89 -8.10
C THR A 41 4.71 21.08 -6.81
N PRO A 42 3.73 20.19 -6.51
CA PRO A 42 3.80 19.39 -5.31
C PRO A 42 5.14 18.66 -5.33
N ILE A 43 5.84 18.66 -4.19
CA ILE A 43 7.06 17.86 -4.04
C ILE A 43 6.65 16.42 -4.34
N ARG A 44 7.03 15.94 -5.51
CA ARG A 44 6.86 14.54 -5.89
C ARG A 44 7.83 13.77 -5.00
N PRO A 45 7.39 12.77 -4.23
CA PRO A 45 8.33 11.92 -3.54
C PRO A 45 9.26 11.31 -4.59
N GLU A 46 10.57 11.37 -4.37
CA GLU A 46 11.60 10.77 -5.24
C GLU A 46 11.38 9.25 -5.44
N GLU A 47 10.48 8.66 -4.65
CA GLU A 47 10.13 7.25 -4.55
C GLU A 47 9.32 6.68 -5.72
N GLU A 48 9.15 7.36 -6.86
CA GLU A 48 8.31 6.80 -7.94
C GLU A 48 8.91 5.50 -8.51
N THR A 49 10.24 5.40 -8.57
CA THR A 49 10.96 4.19 -9.00
C THR A 49 10.99 3.11 -7.92
N GLU A 50 11.32 3.46 -6.67
CA GLU A 50 11.34 2.52 -5.53
C GLU A 50 9.94 1.98 -5.21
N SER A 51 8.90 2.81 -5.33
CA SER A 51 7.50 2.43 -5.18
C SER A 51 7.04 1.46 -6.27
N LEU A 52 7.50 1.65 -7.52
CA LEU A 52 7.18 0.72 -8.62
C LEU A 52 7.87 -0.63 -8.42
N ALA A 53 9.16 -0.63 -8.11
CA ALA A 53 9.92 -1.85 -7.83
C ALA A 53 9.30 -2.65 -6.67
N ALA A 54 8.90 -1.97 -5.59
CA ALA A 54 8.21 -2.60 -4.47
C ALA A 54 6.86 -3.23 -4.89
N LYS A 55 6.05 -2.54 -5.69
CA LYS A 55 4.77 -3.06 -6.20
C LYS A 55 4.96 -4.33 -7.04
N LEU A 56 5.95 -4.32 -7.94
CA LEU A 56 6.29 -5.48 -8.76
C LEU A 56 6.78 -6.66 -7.93
N ALA A 57 7.64 -6.40 -6.94
CA ALA A 57 8.11 -7.43 -6.01
C ALA A 57 6.94 -8.06 -5.23
N LEU A 58 6.01 -7.26 -4.72
CA LEU A 58 4.82 -7.78 -4.02
C LEU A 58 3.94 -8.63 -4.94
N GLN A 59 3.77 -8.21 -6.20
CA GLN A 59 3.05 -9.00 -7.20
C GLN A 59 3.74 -10.34 -7.47
N GLY A 60 5.07 -10.34 -7.67
CA GLY A 60 5.83 -11.57 -7.87
C GLY A 60 5.70 -12.54 -6.70
N ILE A 61 5.64 -12.04 -5.46
CA ILE A 61 5.42 -12.87 -4.27
C ILE A 61 4.00 -13.45 -4.25
N ARG A 62 2.97 -12.69 -4.66
CA ARG A 62 1.59 -13.19 -4.77
C ARG A 62 1.48 -14.33 -5.77
N GLU A 63 2.15 -14.20 -6.90
CA GLU A 63 2.18 -15.22 -7.95
C GLU A 63 2.95 -16.47 -7.48
N LEU A 64 4.14 -16.29 -6.90
CA LEU A 64 4.96 -17.38 -6.38
C LEU A 64 4.23 -18.22 -5.31
N LEU A 65 3.54 -17.54 -4.38
CA LEU A 65 2.81 -18.20 -3.30
C LEU A 65 1.36 -18.56 -3.68
N LYS A 66 0.93 -18.24 -4.91
CA LYS A 66 -0.44 -18.43 -5.42
C LYS A 66 -1.51 -17.86 -4.46
N ASN A 67 -1.22 -16.72 -3.85
CA ASN A 67 -2.08 -16.08 -2.87
C ASN A 67 -2.22 -14.59 -3.17
N GLN A 68 -3.40 -14.19 -3.63
CA GLN A 68 -3.68 -12.79 -3.99
C GLN A 68 -3.96 -11.88 -2.78
N ASN A 69 -4.24 -12.45 -1.61
CA ASN A 69 -4.58 -11.70 -0.38
C ASN A 69 -3.35 -11.21 0.40
N ILE A 70 -2.15 -11.30 -0.20
CA ILE A 70 -0.91 -10.79 0.40
C ILE A 70 -0.87 -9.26 0.26
N THR A 71 -0.73 -8.58 1.38
CA THR A 71 -0.56 -7.12 1.51
C THR A 71 0.74 -6.85 2.25
N TRP A 72 1.24 -5.60 2.20
CA TRP A 72 2.45 -5.23 2.93
C TRP A 72 2.37 -5.49 4.44
N TYR A 73 1.17 -5.40 5.02
CA TYR A 73 0.94 -5.64 6.45
C TYR A 73 1.05 -7.12 6.84
N ASN A 74 0.62 -8.04 5.98
CA ASN A 74 0.59 -9.47 6.29
C ASN A 74 1.72 -10.28 5.61
N LEU A 75 2.49 -9.65 4.72
CA LEU A 75 3.55 -10.27 3.92
C LEU A 75 4.52 -11.10 4.77
N VAL A 76 5.11 -10.48 5.79
CA VAL A 76 6.13 -11.13 6.63
C VAL A 76 5.56 -12.35 7.35
N SER A 77 4.33 -12.26 7.85
CA SER A 77 3.66 -13.37 8.54
C SER A 77 3.44 -14.55 7.59
N ILE A 78 2.90 -14.27 6.39
CA ILE A 78 2.61 -15.30 5.38
C ILE A 78 3.90 -15.96 4.88
N VAL A 79 4.96 -15.19 4.63
CA VAL A 79 6.26 -15.74 4.20
C VAL A 79 6.86 -16.63 5.28
N LYS A 80 6.83 -16.22 6.55
CA LYS A 80 7.31 -17.07 7.66
C LYS A 80 6.52 -18.38 7.74
N GLN A 81 5.20 -18.32 7.67
CA GLN A 81 4.35 -19.51 7.74
C GLN A 81 4.59 -20.47 6.56
N THR A 82 4.75 -19.94 5.35
CA THR A 82 5.02 -20.75 4.16
C THR A 82 6.40 -21.43 4.23
N LEU A 83 7.42 -20.74 4.70
CA LEU A 83 8.75 -21.32 4.93
C LEU A 83 8.74 -22.42 6.01
N ILE A 84 8.03 -22.20 7.12
CA ILE A 84 7.87 -23.22 8.17
C ILE A 84 7.18 -24.48 7.61
N ARG A 85 6.10 -24.31 6.83
CA ARG A 85 5.42 -25.44 6.18
C ARG A 85 6.34 -26.18 5.20
N ALA A 86 7.10 -25.46 4.38
CA ALA A 86 8.01 -26.04 3.41
C ALA A 86 9.12 -26.88 4.08
N THR A 87 9.69 -26.38 5.18
CA THR A 87 10.72 -27.10 5.95
C THR A 87 10.15 -28.35 6.64
N GLN A 88 8.94 -28.28 7.18
CA GLN A 88 8.25 -29.42 7.78
C GLN A 88 7.95 -30.52 6.75
N LEU A 89 7.43 -30.16 5.57
CA LEU A 89 7.18 -31.11 4.48
C LEU A 89 8.46 -31.84 4.05
N ARG A 90 9.57 -31.10 3.94
CA ARG A 90 10.88 -31.68 3.60
C ARG A 90 11.35 -32.69 4.67
N LYS A 91 11.17 -32.36 5.95
CA LYS A 91 11.51 -33.26 7.06
C LYS A 91 10.66 -34.54 7.07
N ASN A 92 9.37 -34.43 6.76
CA ASN A 92 8.48 -35.58 6.71
C ASN A 92 8.83 -36.51 5.53
N ARG A 93 9.11 -35.95 4.34
CA ARG A 93 9.58 -36.74 3.18
C ARG A 93 10.88 -37.51 3.44
N GLN A 94 11.79 -36.96 4.25
CA GLN A 94 13.01 -37.66 4.65
C GLN A 94 12.76 -38.80 5.66
N LYS A 95 11.67 -38.75 6.43
CA LYS A 95 11.26 -39.83 7.32
C LYS A 95 10.51 -40.95 6.59
N GLU A 96 9.82 -40.62 5.49
CA GLU A 96 9.01 -41.55 4.70
C GLU A 96 9.81 -42.30 3.61
N GLN A 97 11.06 -41.92 3.34
CA GLN A 97 11.94 -42.80 2.57
C GLN A 97 12.15 -44.09 3.37
N PRO A 98 11.69 -45.26 2.86
CA PRO A 98 12.03 -46.52 3.48
C PRO A 98 13.56 -46.60 3.44
N ARG A 99 14.20 -46.82 4.59
CA ARG A 99 15.48 -47.49 4.53
C ARG A 99 15.15 -48.83 3.87
N ASP A 100 15.61 -49.03 2.65
CA ASP A 100 15.52 -50.34 2.01
C ASP A 100 15.90 -51.37 3.09
N PRO A 101 15.09 -52.41 3.33
CA PRO A 101 15.55 -53.49 4.18
C PRO A 101 16.79 -54.02 3.47
N ILE A 102 17.96 -53.71 4.01
CA ILE A 102 19.24 -54.27 3.58
C ILE A 102 18.98 -55.77 3.52
N TYR A 103 19.00 -56.31 2.30
CA TYR A 103 18.73 -57.70 2.00
C TYR A 103 19.41 -58.58 3.05
N GLY A 104 18.59 -59.17 3.91
CA GLY A 104 19.00 -60.04 5.00
C GLY A 104 18.15 -61.30 5.02
N TRP A 105 17.81 -61.84 3.84
CA TRP A 105 17.37 -63.23 3.71
C TRP A 105 18.57 -64.15 3.93
N ASN A 106 19.06 -64.20 5.16
CA ASN A 106 19.95 -65.24 5.63
C ASN A 106 19.31 -65.86 6.88
N ASP A 107 18.07 -66.33 6.71
CA ASP A 107 17.37 -67.11 7.73
C ASP A 107 17.62 -68.60 7.43
N SER A 108 18.61 -69.17 8.12
CA SER A 108 19.06 -70.56 7.95
C SER A 108 18.06 -71.61 8.43
N ARG A 109 16.81 -71.23 8.79
CA ARG A 109 15.77 -72.14 9.29
C ARG A 109 15.01 -72.91 8.19
N TYR A 110 15.32 -72.67 6.93
CA TYR A 110 14.70 -73.34 5.76
C TYR A 110 15.73 -74.00 4.83
N GLN A 111 16.86 -74.45 5.36
CA GLN A 111 17.77 -75.34 4.64
C GLN A 111 17.61 -76.75 5.23
N LEU A 112 17.27 -77.69 4.35
CA LEU A 112 16.89 -79.08 4.60
C LEU A 112 17.91 -79.88 5.41
#